data_AF-A0A0G0H7N0-F1
#
_entry.id   AF-A0A0G0H7N0-F1
#
_cell.length_a   1.000
_cell.length_b   1.000
_cell.length_c   1.000
_cell.angle_alpha   90.00
_cell.angle_beta   90.00
_cell.angle_gamma   90.00
#
_symmetry.space_group_name_H-M   'P 1'
#
loop_
_entity.id
_entity.type
_entity.pdbx_description
1 polymer ?
#
loop_
_entity_poly.entity_id
_entity_poly.type
_entity_poly.pdbx_seq_one_letter_code
_entity_poly.pdbx_strand_id
1 'polypeptide(L)'
;MRPYLVSKVVEADGTEKVFPPTVVNEPITADTCTKMKAMMYEVYKSNLDESRYKDLAQYRIAMKSGTALIPYKDKAGYSGEINATYVGFDASDDAKFIMLIKIEEPKAVQKLSYYSARVVWLDTFIEIKDYLGVKKS
;
A
#
# COMPACT_ATOMS: atom_id res chain seq x y z
N MET A 1 9.76 -10.93 -1.47
CA MET A 1 9.34 -11.45 -2.79
C MET A 1 9.78 -10.48 -3.89
N ARG A 2 10.17 -10.98 -5.06
CA ARG A 2 10.38 -10.14 -6.26
C ARG A 2 9.02 -9.91 -6.96
N PRO A 3 8.60 -8.65 -7.17
CA PRO A 3 7.39 -8.38 -7.95
C PRO A 3 7.64 -8.63 -9.44
N TYR A 4 6.62 -9.15 -10.13
CA TYR A 4 6.61 -9.38 -11.57
C TYR A 4 5.37 -8.76 -12.21
N LEU A 5 5.53 -8.17 -13.40
CA LEU A 5 4.40 -7.70 -14.22
C LEU A 5 4.01 -8.73 -15.30
N VAL A 6 4.96 -9.55 -15.76
CA VAL A 6 4.78 -10.54 -16.83
C VAL A 6 4.60 -11.92 -16.22
N SER A 7 3.51 -12.62 -16.57
CA SER A 7 3.24 -13.98 -16.08
C SER A 7 3.97 -15.06 -16.87
N LYS A 8 4.04 -14.92 -18.20
CA LYS A 8 4.81 -15.79 -19.09
C LYS A 8 5.22 -15.09 -20.39
N VAL A 9 6.26 -15.61 -21.02
CA VAL A 9 6.65 -15.32 -22.41
C VAL A 9 6.48 -16.60 -23.23
N VAL A 10 5.89 -16.50 -24.42
CA VAL A 10 5.73 -17.61 -25.36
C VAL A 10 6.63 -17.35 -26.55
N GLU A 11 7.59 -18.25 -26.77
CA GLU A 11 8.55 -18.18 -27.87
C GLU A 11 7.92 -18.63 -29.21
N ALA A 12 8.59 -18.33 -30.33
CA ALA A 12 8.08 -18.65 -31.67
C ALA A 12 7.88 -20.16 -31.92
N ASP A 13 8.62 -21.01 -31.21
CA ASP A 13 8.50 -22.47 -31.28
C ASP A 13 7.43 -23.04 -30.33
N GLY A 14 6.71 -22.18 -29.62
CA GLY A 14 5.68 -22.55 -28.64
C GLY A 14 6.22 -22.80 -27.22
N THR A 15 7.52 -22.65 -26.98
CA THR A 15 8.10 -22.79 -25.63
C THR A 15 7.57 -21.70 -24.70
N GLU A 16 7.07 -22.10 -23.54
CA GLU A 16 6.61 -21.17 -22.51
C GLU A 16 7.67 -20.94 -21.43
N LYS A 17 8.02 -19.68 -21.19
CA LYS A 17 8.85 -19.24 -20.06
C LYS A 17 7.97 -18.59 -19.01
N VAL A 18 7.81 -19.26 -17.87
CA VAL A 18 6.97 -18.83 -16.74
C VAL A 18 7.83 -18.18 -15.65
N PHE A 19 7.29 -17.20 -14.93
CA PHE A 19 7.99 -16.48 -13.86
C PHE A 19 7.37 -16.77 -12.48
N PRO A 20 7.80 -17.84 -11.77
CA PRO A 20 7.26 -18.16 -10.46
C PRO A 20 7.69 -17.15 -9.38
N PRO A 21 6.93 -17.02 -8.27
CA PRO A 21 7.30 -16.17 -7.15
C PRO A 21 8.70 -16.49 -6.63
N THR A 22 9.55 -15.47 -6.49
CA THR A 22 10.94 -15.63 -6.04
C THR A 22 11.15 -14.90 -4.73
N VAL A 23 11.63 -15.61 -3.71
CA VAL A 23 12.09 -15.00 -2.45
C VAL A 23 13.44 -14.32 -2.72
N VAL A 24 13.52 -13.01 -2.49
CA VAL A 24 14.76 -12.22 -2.68
C VAL A 24 15.61 -12.24 -1.42
N ASN A 25 14.96 -12.08 -0.26
CA ASN A 25 15.59 -12.12 1.05
C ASN A 25 14.52 -12.27 2.15
N GLU A 26 14.96 -12.62 3.36
CA GLU A 26 14.15 -12.71 4.59
C GLU A 26 14.79 -11.85 5.69
N PRO A 27 14.56 -10.52 5.68
CA PRO A 27 15.27 -9.62 6.57
C PRO A 27 14.78 -9.65 8.04
N ILE A 28 13.61 -10.26 8.29
CA ILE A 28 12.97 -10.31 9.61
C ILE A 28 12.30 -11.67 9.83
N THR A 29 12.10 -12.03 11.10
CA THR A 29 11.45 -13.29 11.49
C THR A 29 9.93 -13.25 11.31
N ALA A 30 9.29 -14.41 11.19
CA ALA A 30 7.83 -14.52 11.13
C ALA A 30 7.12 -13.89 12.36
N ASP A 31 7.71 -14.03 13.55
CA ASP A 31 7.22 -13.37 14.77
C ASP A 31 7.27 -11.83 14.65
N THR A 32 8.37 -11.29 14.10
CA THR A 32 8.51 -9.85 13.85
C THR A 32 7.47 -9.36 12.83
N CYS A 33 7.26 -10.10 11.74
CA CYS A 33 6.20 -9.83 10.77
C CYS A 33 4.81 -9.77 11.43
N THR A 34 4.51 -10.75 12.29
CA THR A 34 3.22 -10.86 12.98
C THR A 34 2.96 -9.66 13.90
N LYS A 35 3.96 -9.27 14.70
CA LYS A 35 3.89 -8.09 15.57
C LYS A 35 3.74 -6.81 14.77
N MET A 36 4.49 -6.65 13.69
CA MET A 36 4.39 -5.48 12.81
C MET A 36 3.00 -5.37 12.16
N LYS A 37 2.48 -6.49 11.65
CA LYS A 37 1.14 -6.60 11.07
C LYS A 37 0.07 -6.15 12.08
N ALA A 38 0.17 -6.60 13.34
CA ALA A 38 -0.75 -6.20 14.40
C ALA A 38 -0.67 -4.69 14.72
N MET A 39 0.54 -4.13 14.86
CA MET A 39 0.72 -2.70 15.13
C MET A 39 0.14 -1.84 14.00
N MET A 40 0.39 -2.20 12.74
CA MET A 40 -0.12 -1.46 11.59
C MET A 40 -1.64 -1.60 11.41
N TYR A 41 -2.22 -2.73 11.83
CA TYR A 41 -3.67 -2.90 11.89
C TYR A 41 -4.32 -1.98 12.93
N GLU A 42 -3.72 -1.84 14.11
CA GLU A 42 -4.23 -0.90 15.12
C GLU A 42 -4.15 0.56 14.65
N VAL A 43 -3.12 0.93 13.88
CA VAL A 43 -3.05 2.25 13.23
C VAL A 43 -4.25 2.48 12.30
N TYR A 44 -4.58 1.49 11.47
CA TYR A 44 -5.73 1.58 10.57
C TYR A 44 -7.03 1.74 11.36
N LYS A 45 -7.30 0.79 12.26
CA LYS A 45 -8.53 0.75 13.06
C LYS A 45 -8.73 2.02 13.88
N SER A 46 -7.68 2.52 14.54
CA SER A 46 -7.76 3.70 15.40
C SER A 46 -7.93 5.02 14.63
N ASN A 47 -7.64 5.04 13.34
CA ASN A 47 -7.72 6.25 12.50
C ASN A 47 -8.81 6.16 11.44
N LEU A 48 -9.57 5.07 11.37
CA LEU A 48 -10.66 4.92 10.42
C LEU A 48 -11.77 5.89 10.78
N ASP A 49 -12.10 6.79 9.85
CA ASP A 49 -13.25 7.67 10.01
C ASP A 49 -14.50 6.89 9.63
N GLU A 50 -15.11 6.22 10.62
CA GLU A 50 -16.31 5.41 10.40
C GLU A 50 -17.52 6.22 9.94
N SER A 51 -17.53 7.55 10.10
CA SER A 51 -18.62 8.37 9.56
C SER A 51 -18.68 8.32 8.03
N ARG A 52 -17.52 8.14 7.37
CA ARG A 52 -17.39 8.04 5.92
C ARG A 52 -17.08 6.62 5.44
N TYR A 53 -16.37 5.83 6.23
CA TYR A 53 -15.79 4.55 5.81
C TYR A 53 -16.21 3.37 6.69
N LYS A 54 -17.43 3.41 7.26
CA LYS A 54 -17.96 2.36 8.14
C LYS A 54 -17.78 0.94 7.58
N ASP A 55 -18.07 0.76 6.29
CA ASP A 55 -17.95 -0.54 5.61
C ASP A 55 -16.52 -1.07 5.56
N LEU A 56 -15.51 -0.26 5.81
CA LEU A 56 -14.13 -0.70 5.85
C LEU A 56 -13.73 -1.25 7.23
N ALA A 57 -14.50 -0.97 8.30
CA ALA A 57 -14.21 -1.43 9.66
C ALA A 57 -14.22 -2.97 9.79
N GLN A 58 -14.92 -3.66 8.90
CA GLN A 58 -14.99 -5.13 8.83
C GLN A 58 -13.79 -5.78 8.12
N TYR A 59 -12.78 -5.01 7.69
CA TYR A 59 -11.59 -5.54 7.00
C TYR A 59 -10.34 -5.39 7.86
N ARG A 60 -9.49 -6.43 7.86
CA ARG A 60 -8.19 -6.40 8.53
C ARG A 60 -7.14 -5.80 7.61
N ILE A 61 -7.00 -4.48 7.64
CA ILE A 61 -6.02 -3.74 6.82
C ILE A 61 -4.90 -3.21 7.71
N ALA A 62 -3.65 -3.45 7.32
CA ALA A 62 -2.50 -2.77 7.91
C ALA A 62 -2.12 -1.59 7.04
N MET A 63 -1.79 -0.44 7.65
CA MET A 63 -1.56 0.80 6.92
C MET A 63 -0.41 1.64 7.47
N LYS A 64 0.23 2.41 6.58
CA LYS A 64 1.17 3.46 6.99
C LYS A 64 1.17 4.66 6.02
N SER A 65 1.11 5.85 6.59
CA SER A 65 1.31 7.13 5.91
C SER A 65 2.80 7.46 5.73
N GLY A 66 3.15 8.10 4.61
CA GLY A 66 4.42 8.80 4.43
C GLY A 66 4.19 10.22 3.94
N THR A 67 4.91 11.18 4.51
CA THR A 67 4.91 12.59 4.10
C THR A 67 6.35 13.06 4.11
N ALA A 68 6.92 13.29 2.94
CA ALA A 68 8.32 13.66 2.78
C ALA A 68 8.42 15.00 2.05
N LEU A 69 9.25 15.92 2.56
CA LEU A 69 9.51 17.18 1.87
C LEU A 69 10.27 16.92 0.57
N ILE A 70 9.97 17.73 -0.46
CA ILE A 70 10.65 17.68 -1.76
C ILE A 70 11.91 18.56 -1.68
N PRO A 71 13.11 18.06 -2.05
CA PRO A 71 14.32 18.87 -2.06
C PRO A 71 14.24 19.98 -3.13
N TYR A 72 14.89 21.12 -2.87
CA TYR A 72 15.08 22.12 -3.92
C TYR A 72 15.91 21.55 -5.07
N LYS A 73 15.59 21.92 -6.31
CA LYS A 73 16.32 21.48 -7.51
C LYS A 73 17.58 22.31 -7.77
N ASP A 74 17.62 23.53 -7.24
CA ASP A 74 18.59 24.58 -7.57
C ASP A 74 19.48 24.99 -6.38
N LYS A 75 19.19 24.50 -5.18
CA LYS A 75 19.95 24.81 -3.96
C LYS A 75 19.86 23.69 -2.93
N ALA A 76 20.71 23.75 -1.90
CA ALA A 76 20.63 22.85 -0.77
C ALA A 76 19.35 23.07 0.07
N GLY A 77 18.85 22.00 0.69
CA GLY A 77 17.70 22.02 1.59
C GLY A 77 16.39 21.53 0.95
N TYR A 78 15.29 21.69 1.70
CA TYR A 78 13.96 21.24 1.31
C TYR A 78 13.03 22.40 1.01
N SER A 79 12.21 22.23 -0.03
CA SER A 79 11.06 23.09 -0.30
C SER A 79 9.96 22.89 0.76
N GLY A 80 8.91 23.72 0.70
CA GLY A 80 7.68 23.50 1.47
C GLY A 80 6.75 22.44 0.85
N GLU A 81 7.10 21.93 -0.34
CA GLU A 81 6.28 20.94 -1.05
C GLU A 81 6.56 19.53 -0.55
N ILE A 82 5.59 18.63 -0.75
CA ILE A 82 5.66 17.26 -0.23
C ILE A 82 5.39 16.21 -1.31
N ASN A 83 5.99 15.04 -1.12
CA ASN A 83 5.51 13.79 -1.65
C ASN A 83 4.60 13.13 -0.59
N ALA A 84 3.36 12.85 -0.96
CA ALA A 84 2.40 12.16 -0.12
C ALA A 84 2.31 10.68 -0.52
N THR A 85 2.63 9.78 0.40
CA THR A 85 2.52 8.34 0.18
C THR A 85 1.59 7.69 1.20
N TYR A 86 0.95 6.61 0.75
CA TYR A 86 0.18 5.73 1.61
C TYR A 86 0.35 4.29 1.14
N VAL A 87 0.78 3.42 2.06
CA VAL A 87 0.88 1.98 1.82
C VAL A 87 -0.10 1.26 2.73
N GLY A 88 -0.75 0.23 2.19
CA GLY A 88 -1.55 -0.67 2.98
C GLY A 88 -1.59 -2.06 2.37
N PHE A 89 -1.87 -3.06 3.20
CA PHE A 89 -1.94 -4.45 2.79
C PHE A 89 -2.96 -5.21 3.63
N ASP A 90 -3.38 -6.36 3.11
CA ASP A 90 -4.26 -7.29 3.80
C ASP A 90 -3.53 -7.91 5.01
N ALA A 91 -3.97 -7.53 6.21
CA ALA A 91 -3.44 -7.99 7.48
C ALA A 91 -4.15 -9.24 8.02
N SER A 92 -5.10 -9.80 7.26
CA SER A 92 -5.65 -11.12 7.55
C SER A 92 -4.58 -12.21 7.36
N ASP A 93 -4.97 -13.45 7.61
CA ASP A 93 -4.09 -14.61 7.36
C ASP A 93 -4.11 -15.03 5.89
N ASP A 94 -5.09 -14.56 5.12
CA ASP A 94 -5.20 -14.81 3.67
C ASP A 94 -4.23 -13.95 2.84
N ALA A 95 -3.78 -12.81 3.38
CA ALA A 95 -2.76 -11.89 2.86
C ALA A 95 -2.84 -11.63 1.33
N LYS A 96 -4.01 -11.19 0.84
CA LYS A 96 -4.34 -11.14 -0.59
C LYS A 96 -3.63 -10.05 -1.39
N PHE A 97 -3.32 -8.91 -0.78
CA PHE A 97 -2.83 -7.76 -1.54
C PHE A 97 -1.91 -6.84 -0.73
N ILE A 98 -1.12 -6.05 -1.48
CA ILE A 98 -0.45 -4.83 -1.02
C ILE A 98 -0.70 -3.73 -2.05
N MET A 99 -0.97 -2.51 -1.59
CA MET A 99 -1.26 -1.35 -2.43
C MET A 99 -0.49 -0.13 -1.93
N LEU A 100 0.20 0.54 -2.87
CA LEU A 100 0.92 1.79 -2.66
C LEU A 100 0.30 2.88 -3.54
N ILE A 101 -0.02 4.02 -2.93
CA ILE A 101 -0.38 5.24 -3.65
C ILE A 101 0.64 6.33 -3.30
N LYS A 102 1.23 6.95 -4.31
CA LYS A 102 2.10 8.12 -4.22
C LYS A 102 1.47 9.25 -5.02
N ILE A 103 1.30 10.41 -4.38
CA ILE A 103 0.93 11.67 -5.03
C ILE A 103 2.10 12.62 -4.87
N GLU A 104 2.66 13.05 -6.01
CA GLU A 104 3.75 14.02 -6.06
C GLU A 104 3.18 15.43 -6.04
N GLU A 105 3.70 16.28 -5.15
CA GLU A 105 3.40 17.70 -5.08
C GLU A 105 1.88 18.01 -5.11
N PRO A 106 1.06 17.40 -4.23
CA PRO A 106 -0.41 17.52 -4.30
C PRO A 106 -0.85 18.97 -4.18
N LYS A 107 -1.40 19.55 -5.25
CA LYS A 107 -1.77 20.98 -5.29
C LYS A 107 -3.01 21.33 -4.48
N ALA A 108 -4.01 20.44 -4.44
CA ALA A 108 -5.26 20.67 -3.72
C ALA A 108 -5.12 20.56 -2.20
N VAL A 109 -4.17 19.75 -1.72
CA VAL A 109 -3.97 19.44 -0.29
C VAL A 109 -2.48 19.32 -0.01
N GLN A 110 -1.79 20.46 0.17
CA GLN A 110 -0.39 20.54 0.58
C GLN A 110 -0.21 20.29 2.09
N LYS A 111 -0.83 19.24 2.61
CA LYS A 111 -0.78 18.82 4.02
C LYS A 111 -0.38 17.35 4.09
N LEU A 112 -0.29 16.81 5.32
CA LEU A 112 0.00 15.40 5.58
C LEU A 112 -0.74 14.45 4.62
N SER A 113 -0.09 13.36 4.22
CA SER A 113 -0.65 12.38 3.28
C SER A 113 -1.95 11.73 3.75
N TYR A 114 -2.26 11.86 5.04
CA TYR A 114 -3.56 11.54 5.63
C TYR A 114 -4.73 12.23 4.93
N TYR A 115 -4.55 13.45 4.43
CA TYR A 115 -5.60 14.24 3.77
C TYR A 115 -5.62 14.09 2.24
N SER A 116 -4.65 13.38 1.65
CA SER A 116 -4.50 13.23 0.20
C SER A 116 -4.41 11.75 -0.20
N ALA A 117 -3.21 11.17 -0.17
CA ALA A 117 -2.97 9.80 -0.61
C ALA A 117 -3.82 8.76 0.13
N ARG A 118 -4.16 8.99 1.41
CA ARG A 118 -5.07 8.11 2.16
C ARG A 118 -6.47 8.05 1.57
N VAL A 119 -7.02 9.20 1.19
CA VAL A 119 -8.40 9.28 0.66
C VAL A 119 -8.47 8.50 -0.64
N VAL A 120 -7.52 8.74 -1.55
CA VAL A 120 -7.42 7.98 -2.80
C VAL A 120 -7.21 6.49 -2.52
N TRP A 121 -6.43 6.13 -1.50
CA TRP A 121 -6.22 4.72 -1.14
C TRP A 121 -7.52 4.05 -0.67
N LEU A 122 -8.26 4.68 0.25
CA LEU A 122 -9.50 4.12 0.79
C LEU A 122 -10.58 4.03 -0.28
N ASP A 123 -10.75 5.08 -1.07
CA ASP A 123 -11.71 5.09 -2.17
C ASP A 123 -11.33 4.02 -3.21
N THR A 124 -10.04 3.91 -3.60
CA THR A 124 -9.58 2.83 -4.51
C THR A 124 -9.87 1.45 -3.93
N PHE A 125 -9.58 1.23 -2.64
CA PHE A 125 -9.85 -0.06 -2.00
C PHE A 125 -11.34 -0.39 -2.00
N ILE A 126 -12.24 0.58 -1.77
CA ILE A 126 -13.69 0.36 -1.86
C ILE A 126 -14.07 -0.19 -3.23
N GLU A 127 -13.53 0.39 -4.30
CA GLU A 127 -13.85 0.01 -5.67
C GLU A 127 -13.31 -1.37 -6.08
N ILE A 128 -12.17 -1.81 -5.50
CA ILE A 128 -11.50 -3.05 -5.94
C ILE A 128 -11.53 -4.19 -4.94
N LYS A 129 -12.00 -3.99 -3.70
CA LYS A 129 -11.97 -5.03 -2.63
C LYS A 129 -12.64 -6.34 -3.02
N ASP A 130 -13.73 -6.27 -3.79
CA ASP A 130 -14.48 -7.45 -4.22
C ASP A 130 -13.72 -8.21 -5.31
N TYR A 131 -13.07 -7.49 -6.24
CA TYR A 131 -12.17 -8.07 -7.24
C TYR A 131 -10.94 -8.72 -6.60
N LEU A 132 -10.38 -8.08 -5.56
CA LEU A 132 -9.26 -8.62 -4.79
C LEU A 132 -9.64 -9.84 -3.94
N GLY A 133 -10.94 -10.15 -3.78
CA GLY A 133 -11.41 -11.29 -2.99
C GLY A 133 -11.06 -11.19 -1.51
N VAL A 134 -10.96 -9.98 -0.96
CA VAL A 134 -10.61 -9.77 0.45
C VAL A 134 -11.81 -10.12 1.32
N LYS A 135 -11.62 -11.02 2.27
CA LYS A 135 -12.69 -11.41 3.21
C LYS A 135 -12.84 -10.39 4.33
N LYS A 136 -14.09 -10.25 4.77
CA LYS A 136 -14.43 -9.56 6.01
C LYS A 136 -13.98 -10.42 7.19
N SER A 137 -13.54 -9.79 8.28
CA SER A 137 -13.17 -10.44 9.54
C SER A 137 -14.34 -10.58 10.50
#